data_AF-A0A9D2J1P8-F1
#
_entry.id   AF-A0A9D2J1P8-F1
#
_cell.length_a   1.000
_cell.length_b   1.000
_cell.length_c   1.000
_cell.angle_alpha   90.00
_cell.angle_beta   90.00
_cell.angle_gamma   90.00
#
_symmetry.space_group_name_H-M   'P 1'
#
loop_
_entity.id
_entity.type
_entity.pdbx_description
1 polymer ?
#
loop_
_entity_poly.entity_id
_entity_poly.type
_entity_poly.pdbx_seq_one_letter_code
_entity_poly.pdbx_strand_id
1 'polypeptide(L)'
;MPTRSENSSSRGRKPVQGVRKPAARKPSGRRASAGKRPTKGRKATTVRTMPAWMRWSVVACLTVVLTAGFYWFFIRPYAYRWKPCYGLKGYGVCLPCNYEVHGIDISHYQGDIDWPLLARQRAGEFPLRFIFLKATEGGDHGDETFRANFDSARAHGFVRGAYHYFIPRTDARRQADFFIRTVRLQKGDLPPVLDVETTQGRNKAELQRAVKTWLDRVESHYGVTPILYASYKFKMRYLNDSIFSRYPYWIAHYYVDSVRYDGPWHFWQHTDVGDVPGIRGDVDLNVFNGPMAELDSLCLR
;
A
#
# COMPACT_ATOMS: atom_id res chain seq x y z
N MET A 1 -49.21 -15.47 -26.80
CA MET A 1 -49.83 -16.81 -26.85
C MET A 1 -49.45 -17.58 -25.58
N PRO A 2 -50.33 -18.46 -25.05
CA PRO A 2 -50.44 -18.71 -23.61
C PRO A 2 -49.79 -20.02 -23.12
N THR A 3 -49.72 -20.12 -21.78
CA THR A 3 -49.80 -21.33 -20.90
C THR A 3 -48.58 -22.26 -20.80
N ARG A 4 -48.21 -22.83 -19.63
CA ARG A 4 -48.94 -23.22 -18.40
C ARG A 4 -47.93 -23.38 -17.23
N SER A 5 -48.21 -22.85 -16.03
CA SER A 5 -48.64 -23.55 -14.77
C SER A 5 -47.53 -24.36 -14.08
N GLU A 6 -47.37 -24.43 -12.76
CA GLU A 6 -48.26 -24.34 -11.58
C GLU A 6 -47.35 -24.08 -10.34
N ASN A 7 -47.71 -23.19 -9.38
CA ASN A 7 -48.47 -23.46 -8.15
C ASN A 7 -47.72 -24.38 -7.14
N SER A 8 -47.70 -24.19 -5.82
CA SER A 8 -48.55 -23.43 -4.89
C SER A 8 -47.86 -23.39 -3.49
N SER A 9 -48.09 -22.37 -2.66
CA SER A 9 -48.97 -22.43 -1.45
C SER A 9 -48.17 -22.47 -0.13
N SER A 10 -48.49 -21.77 0.96
CA SER A 10 -49.48 -20.72 1.23
C SER A 10 -49.27 -20.15 2.65
N ARG A 11 -49.67 -18.87 2.79
CA ARG A 11 -50.50 -18.21 3.85
C ARG A 11 -50.08 -18.34 5.32
N GLY A 12 -50.08 -17.30 6.16
CA GLY A 12 -50.53 -15.92 6.04
C GLY A 12 -51.71 -15.57 6.98
N ARG A 13 -51.46 -14.61 7.90
CA ARG A 13 -52.38 -13.57 8.43
C ARG A 13 -53.50 -14.02 9.41
N LYS A 14 -54.06 -13.22 10.35
CA LYS A 14 -53.86 -11.89 10.98
C LYS A 14 -54.87 -11.80 12.20
N PRO A 15 -54.89 -10.70 13.00
CA PRO A 15 -55.50 -10.62 14.34
C PRO A 15 -56.86 -9.87 14.39
N VAL A 16 -57.54 -9.83 15.56
CA VAL A 16 -58.63 -8.89 15.92
C VAL A 16 -58.72 -8.64 17.46
N GLN A 17 -59.14 -7.42 17.85
CA GLN A 17 -59.41 -6.90 19.21
C GLN A 17 -60.82 -7.22 19.76
N GLY A 18 -61.01 -7.10 21.10
CA GLY A 18 -62.25 -6.50 21.66
C GLY A 18 -62.82 -7.00 23.02
N VAL A 19 -63.04 -6.03 23.94
CA VAL A 19 -64.25 -5.79 24.79
C VAL A 19 -64.36 -6.30 26.27
N ARG A 20 -64.46 -5.30 27.19
CA ARG A 20 -65.21 -5.04 28.49
C ARG A 20 -65.29 -6.00 29.73
N LYS A 21 -65.24 -5.35 30.92
CA LYS A 21 -65.52 -5.73 32.36
C LYS A 21 -67.03 -5.98 32.68
N PRO A 22 -67.57 -6.35 33.90
CA PRO A 22 -67.05 -6.25 35.30
C PRO A 22 -67.48 -7.33 36.38
N ALA A 23 -67.07 -7.08 37.65
CA ALA A 23 -67.79 -7.31 38.94
C ALA A 23 -67.42 -8.46 39.94
N ALA A 24 -66.82 -8.03 41.07
CA ALA A 24 -67.01 -8.34 42.51
C ALA A 24 -67.34 -9.75 43.07
N ARG A 25 -66.54 -10.19 44.08
CA ARG A 25 -67.00 -10.64 45.42
C ARG A 25 -65.83 -10.85 46.41
N LYS A 26 -65.98 -10.37 47.65
CA LYS A 26 -65.28 -10.76 48.90
C LYS A 26 -66.37 -11.41 49.81
N PRO A 27 -66.08 -12.30 50.79
CA PRO A 27 -65.28 -11.95 51.99
C PRO A 27 -64.56 -13.11 52.74
N SER A 28 -63.85 -12.70 53.81
CA SER A 28 -63.52 -13.39 55.09
C SER A 28 -63.04 -14.84 55.08
N GLY A 29 -61.97 -15.26 55.76
CA GLY A 29 -61.24 -14.69 56.88
C GLY A 29 -60.83 -15.85 57.80
N ARG A 30 -59.58 -15.88 58.27
CA ARG A 30 -59.19 -16.52 59.54
C ARG A 30 -57.94 -15.81 60.07
N ARG A 31 -58.11 -15.15 61.21
CA ARG A 31 -57.04 -14.63 62.07
C ARG A 31 -56.36 -15.83 62.75
N ALA A 32 -55.04 -15.87 62.68
CA ALA A 32 -54.22 -16.48 63.73
C ALA A 32 -53.18 -15.43 64.16
N SER A 33 -53.17 -15.16 65.45
CA SER A 33 -52.39 -14.12 66.12
C SER A 33 -50.95 -14.56 66.38
N ALA A 34 -50.05 -13.60 66.14
CA ALA A 34 -48.86 -13.28 66.93
C ALA A 34 -47.84 -14.39 67.25
N GLY A 35 -46.80 -14.47 66.42
CA GLY A 35 -45.44 -14.76 66.87
C GLY A 35 -44.52 -13.63 66.42
N LYS A 36 -44.10 -12.75 67.34
CA LYS A 36 -43.05 -11.74 67.07
C LYS A 36 -41.73 -12.49 66.82
N ARG A 37 -41.35 -12.68 65.56
CA ARG A 37 -39.98 -13.01 65.17
C ARG A 37 -39.16 -11.71 65.12
N PRO A 38 -37.92 -11.69 65.64
CA PRO A 38 -37.10 -10.50 65.61
C PRO A 38 -36.80 -10.16 64.14
N THR A 39 -37.07 -8.93 63.75
CA THR A 39 -36.61 -8.38 62.48
C THR A 39 -35.09 -8.34 62.53
N LYS A 40 -34.44 -9.31 61.87
CA LYS A 40 -33.02 -9.16 61.48
C LYS A 40 -32.96 -7.88 60.64
N GLY A 41 -32.40 -6.81 61.21
CA GLY A 41 -32.13 -5.59 60.49
C GLY A 41 -31.39 -5.95 59.20
N ARG A 42 -31.97 -5.60 58.06
CA ARG A 42 -31.22 -5.56 56.81
C ARG A 42 -30.07 -4.57 57.06
N LYS A 43 -28.86 -5.08 57.24
CA LYS A 43 -27.67 -4.22 57.16
C LYS A 43 -27.76 -3.57 55.78
N ALA A 44 -27.94 -2.24 55.76
CA ALA A 44 -27.82 -1.49 54.52
C ALA A 44 -26.41 -1.80 53.99
N THR A 45 -26.33 -2.45 52.83
CA THR A 45 -25.08 -2.57 52.09
C THR A 45 -24.71 -1.16 51.68
N THR A 46 -23.87 -0.51 52.48
CA THR A 46 -23.27 0.77 52.13
C THR A 46 -22.48 0.53 50.85
N VAL A 47 -23.04 0.93 49.71
CA VAL A 47 -22.30 0.92 48.45
C VAL A 47 -21.17 1.91 48.66
N ARG A 48 -19.96 1.40 48.87
CA ARG A 48 -18.77 2.21 49.12
C ARG A 48 -18.45 2.95 47.82
N THR A 49 -18.99 4.16 47.68
CA THR A 49 -18.72 5.01 46.52
C THR A 49 -17.26 5.45 46.57
N MET A 50 -16.49 5.12 45.53
CA MET A 50 -15.10 5.59 45.42
C MET A 50 -15.02 7.11 45.65
N PRO A 51 -14.10 7.60 46.51
CA PRO A 51 -13.83 9.02 46.66
C PRO A 51 -13.55 9.67 45.31
N ALA A 52 -13.96 10.93 45.13
CA ALA A 52 -13.82 11.63 43.86
C ALA A 52 -12.37 11.65 43.35
N TRP A 53 -11.39 11.86 44.24
CA TRP A 53 -9.97 11.83 43.88
C TRP A 53 -9.55 10.48 43.27
N MET A 54 -10.03 9.36 43.81
CA MET A 54 -9.71 8.02 43.32
C MET A 54 -10.34 7.77 41.95
N ARG A 55 -11.55 8.29 41.71
CA ARG A 55 -12.19 8.23 40.38
C ARG A 55 -11.41 9.04 39.34
N TRP A 56 -11.00 10.26 39.69
CA TRP A 56 -10.17 11.09 38.82
C TRP A 56 -8.81 10.46 38.56
N SER A 57 -8.18 9.81 39.55
CA SER A 57 -6.95 9.04 39.36
C SER A 57 -7.14 7.85 38.41
N VAL A 58 -8.25 7.10 38.54
CA VAL A 58 -8.55 5.98 37.63
C VAL A 58 -8.79 6.48 36.21
N VAL A 59 -9.55 7.57 36.04
CA VAL A 59 -9.78 8.20 34.73
C VAL A 59 -8.46 8.68 34.13
N ALA A 60 -7.61 9.38 34.90
CA ALA A 60 -6.30 9.83 34.43
C ALA A 60 -5.41 8.65 34.00
N CYS A 61 -5.35 7.58 34.81
CA CYS A 61 -4.62 6.37 34.45
C CYS A 61 -5.16 5.74 33.16
N LEU A 62 -6.48 5.62 33.01
CA LEU A 62 -7.10 5.09 31.79
C LEU A 62 -6.78 5.97 30.58
N THR A 63 -6.85 7.29 30.71
CA THR A 63 -6.48 8.22 29.64
C THR A 63 -5.02 8.08 29.26
N VAL A 64 -4.10 7.97 30.21
CA VAL A 64 -2.67 7.76 29.94
C VAL A 64 -2.46 6.42 29.21
N VAL A 65 -3.09 5.33 29.66
CA VAL A 65 -2.98 4.02 29.01
C VAL A 65 -3.56 4.04 27.60
N LEU A 66 -4.73 4.66 27.40
CA LEU A 66 -5.35 4.79 26.09
C LEU A 66 -4.53 5.67 25.15
N THR A 67 -3.96 6.77 25.65
CA THR A 67 -3.11 7.67 24.84
C THR A 67 -1.78 7.00 24.50
N ALA A 68 -1.17 6.28 25.44
CA ALA A 68 0.05 5.50 25.20
C ALA A 68 -0.21 4.35 24.22
N GLY A 69 -1.33 3.65 24.36
CA GLY A 69 -1.78 2.64 23.41
C GLY A 69 -2.01 3.26 22.02
N PHE A 70 -2.72 4.38 21.95
CA PHE A 70 -2.97 5.09 20.71
C PHE A 70 -1.65 5.51 20.04
N TYR A 71 -0.74 6.11 20.79
CA TYR A 71 0.59 6.45 20.29
C TYR A 71 1.32 5.22 19.78
N TRP A 72 1.35 4.12 20.54
CA TRP A 72 2.12 2.93 20.20
C TRP A 72 1.59 2.20 18.97
N PHE A 73 0.26 2.12 18.82
CA PHE A 73 -0.38 1.41 17.70
C PHE A 73 -0.61 2.31 16.47
N PHE A 74 -0.83 3.62 16.64
CA PHE A 74 -1.24 4.50 15.54
C PHE A 74 -0.24 5.60 15.20
N ILE A 75 0.65 6.04 16.09
CA ILE A 75 1.60 7.13 15.80
C ILE A 75 3.01 6.60 15.61
N ARG A 76 3.53 5.82 16.56
CA ARG A 76 4.88 5.25 16.57
C ARG A 76 5.23 4.50 15.29
N PRO A 77 4.35 3.67 14.68
CA PRO A 77 4.68 3.00 13.43
C PRO A 77 4.96 3.96 12.29
N TYR A 78 4.38 5.17 12.30
CA TYR A 78 4.58 6.21 11.28
C TYR A 78 5.56 7.30 11.72
N ALA A 79 6.09 7.22 12.94
CA ALA A 79 6.99 8.23 13.49
C ALA A 79 8.25 8.46 12.64
N TYR A 80 8.63 7.48 11.83
CA TYR A 80 9.73 7.60 10.89
C TYR A 80 9.50 8.69 9.83
N ARG A 81 8.23 9.04 9.51
CA ARG A 81 7.88 10.10 8.54
C ARG A 81 8.19 11.50 9.06
N TRP A 82 8.26 11.68 10.38
CA TRP A 82 8.60 12.96 11.03
C TRP A 82 10.05 13.00 11.53
N LYS A 83 10.93 12.13 10.99
CA LYS A 83 12.35 12.22 11.30
C LYS A 83 12.87 13.62 10.91
N PRO A 84 13.59 14.31 11.82
CA PRO A 84 14.18 15.59 11.49
C PRO A 84 15.14 15.46 10.30
N CYS A 85 14.98 16.36 9.34
CA CYS A 85 15.82 16.43 8.16
C CYS A 85 17.01 17.35 8.41
N TYR A 86 18.19 16.78 8.58
CA TYR A 86 19.43 17.54 8.77
C TYR A 86 20.23 17.71 7.47
N GLY A 87 19.81 17.03 6.37
CA GLY A 87 20.48 17.05 5.07
C GLY A 87 19.76 17.90 4.02
N LEU A 88 20.00 17.55 2.75
CA LEU A 88 19.42 18.21 1.58
C LEU A 88 17.90 18.01 1.54
N LYS A 89 17.17 19.07 1.20
CA LYS A 89 15.71 19.07 1.10
C LYS A 89 15.29 19.41 -0.32
N GLY A 90 14.43 18.58 -0.89
CA GLY A 90 13.82 18.81 -2.19
C GLY A 90 12.54 17.99 -2.31
N TYR A 91 11.60 18.48 -3.11
CA TYR A 91 10.31 17.81 -3.35
C TYR A 91 9.57 17.44 -2.05
N GLY A 92 9.56 18.33 -1.06
CA GLY A 92 8.88 18.11 0.22
C GLY A 92 9.53 17.10 1.18
N VAL A 93 10.66 16.49 0.82
CA VAL A 93 11.29 15.40 1.59
C VAL A 93 12.79 15.64 1.84
N CYS A 94 13.39 14.79 2.68
CA CYS A 94 14.84 14.65 2.74
C CYS A 94 15.33 13.87 1.54
N LEU A 95 16.29 14.44 0.82
CA LEU A 95 16.94 13.76 -0.27
C LEU A 95 18.22 13.07 0.22
N PRO A 96 18.53 11.88 -0.31
CA PRO A 96 19.76 11.20 0.01
C PRO A 96 20.96 11.99 -0.54
N CYS A 97 22.02 12.07 0.25
CA CYS A 97 23.25 12.77 -0.14
C CYS A 97 24.05 11.96 -1.17
N ASN A 98 24.88 12.64 -1.96
CA ASN A 98 25.84 12.06 -2.91
C ASN A 98 25.22 11.33 -4.11
N TYR A 99 24.03 11.75 -4.55
CA TYR A 99 23.43 11.30 -5.79
C TYR A 99 23.14 12.50 -6.70
N GLU A 100 23.62 12.46 -7.93
CA GLU A 100 23.45 13.55 -8.91
C GLU A 100 22.23 13.34 -9.81
N VAL A 101 21.79 12.09 -9.94
CA VAL A 101 20.77 11.67 -10.89
C VAL A 101 19.54 11.22 -10.12
N HIS A 102 18.52 12.07 -10.13
CA HIS A 102 17.23 11.78 -9.52
C HIS A 102 16.21 11.34 -10.58
N GLY A 103 15.15 10.69 -10.14
CA GLY A 103 14.03 10.32 -10.98
C GLY A 103 12.80 10.03 -10.16
N ILE A 104 11.72 9.71 -10.85
CA ILE A 104 10.44 9.35 -10.25
C ILE A 104 9.92 8.07 -10.87
N ASP A 105 8.93 7.47 -10.23
CA ASP A 105 8.10 6.46 -10.88
C ASP A 105 6.62 6.79 -10.70
N ILE A 106 5.85 6.54 -11.75
CA ILE A 106 4.47 6.99 -11.87
C ILE A 106 3.58 5.92 -12.51
N SER A 107 2.29 6.03 -12.20
CA SER A 107 1.21 5.21 -12.75
C SER A 107 -0.05 6.07 -12.92
N HIS A 108 -1.19 5.45 -13.25
CA HIS A 108 -2.47 6.13 -13.25
C HIS A 108 -2.83 6.81 -11.92
N TYR A 109 -2.25 6.39 -10.79
CA TYR A 109 -2.49 7.02 -9.48
C TYR A 109 -2.04 8.48 -9.42
N GLN A 110 -1.04 8.88 -10.20
CA GLN A 110 -0.57 10.26 -10.27
C GLN A 110 -1.46 11.18 -11.14
N GLY A 111 -2.48 10.62 -11.79
CA GLY A 111 -3.49 11.36 -12.53
C GLY A 111 -2.92 12.21 -13.69
N ASP A 112 -3.55 13.36 -13.93
CA ASP A 112 -3.13 14.30 -14.96
C ASP A 112 -1.86 15.06 -14.55
N ILE A 113 -0.83 15.00 -15.40
CA ILE A 113 0.48 15.61 -15.17
C ILE A 113 0.62 16.89 -16.00
N ASP A 114 1.01 17.99 -15.34
CA ASP A 114 1.50 19.20 -16.00
C ASP A 114 2.96 18.99 -16.44
N TRP A 115 3.11 18.43 -17.63
CA TRP A 115 4.41 18.08 -18.21
C TRP A 115 5.34 19.29 -18.42
N PRO A 116 4.88 20.46 -18.90
CA PRO A 116 5.72 21.65 -18.95
C PRO A 116 6.27 22.08 -17.59
N LEU A 117 5.48 21.99 -16.52
CA LEU A 117 5.94 22.30 -15.17
C LEU A 117 6.92 21.24 -14.65
N LEU A 118 6.62 19.96 -14.85
CA LEU A 118 7.50 18.85 -14.49
C LEU A 118 8.86 18.94 -15.21
N ALA A 119 8.86 19.29 -16.50
CA ALA A 119 10.08 19.41 -17.31
C ALA A 119 11.09 20.44 -16.75
N ARG A 120 10.62 21.46 -16.02
CA ARG A 120 11.50 22.45 -15.36
C ARG A 120 12.35 21.81 -14.26
N GLN A 121 11.88 20.70 -13.68
CA GLN A 121 12.61 19.98 -12.62
C GLN A 121 13.86 19.25 -13.16
N ARG A 122 14.07 19.19 -14.48
CA ARG A 122 15.28 18.63 -15.10
C ARG A 122 16.54 19.45 -14.87
N ALA A 123 16.41 20.73 -14.52
CA ALA A 123 17.51 21.68 -14.37
C ALA A 123 17.58 22.33 -12.98
N GLY A 124 16.83 21.80 -12.01
CA GLY A 124 16.86 22.26 -10.62
C GLY A 124 18.08 21.75 -9.85
N GLU A 125 18.13 22.08 -8.55
CA GLU A 125 19.17 21.62 -7.62
C GLU A 125 19.24 20.08 -7.53
N PHE A 126 18.08 19.43 -7.61
CA PHE A 126 17.94 17.97 -7.60
C PHE A 126 17.29 17.51 -8.91
N PRO A 127 18.05 17.48 -10.02
CA PRO A 127 17.46 17.37 -11.34
C PRO A 127 16.81 16.01 -11.55
N LEU A 128 15.51 15.99 -11.86
CA LEU A 128 14.80 14.78 -12.29
C LEU A 128 15.22 14.44 -13.71
N ARG A 129 15.93 13.32 -13.91
CA ARG A 129 16.50 12.90 -15.19
C ARG A 129 15.76 11.73 -15.82
N PHE A 130 15.21 10.85 -15.01
CA PHE A 130 14.50 9.66 -15.48
C PHE A 130 13.11 9.50 -14.85
N ILE A 131 12.26 8.76 -15.55
CA ILE A 131 10.91 8.40 -15.11
C ILE A 131 10.68 6.92 -15.42
N PHE A 132 10.33 6.10 -14.43
CA PHE A 132 9.75 4.78 -14.65
C PHE A 132 8.22 4.87 -14.69
N LEU A 133 7.59 4.24 -15.67
CA LEU A 133 6.15 4.33 -15.89
C LEU A 133 5.52 2.95 -15.83
N LYS A 134 4.45 2.80 -15.05
CA LYS A 134 3.67 1.55 -15.01
C LYS A 134 3.10 1.29 -16.39
N ALA A 135 3.40 0.13 -16.96
CA ALA A 135 2.84 -0.27 -18.24
C ALA A 135 1.72 -1.29 -18.07
N THR A 136 1.99 -2.34 -17.30
CA THR A 136 1.08 -3.47 -17.16
C THR A 136 1.17 -4.09 -15.78
N GLU A 137 0.11 -4.79 -15.40
CA GLU A 137 -0.02 -5.58 -14.19
C GLU A 137 -0.64 -6.92 -14.55
N GLY A 138 -0.07 -8.01 -14.04
CA GLY A 138 -0.61 -9.34 -14.29
C GLY A 138 -0.74 -9.67 -15.78
N GLY A 139 -1.76 -10.44 -16.15
CA GLY A 139 -1.86 -11.05 -17.48
C GLY A 139 -2.77 -10.32 -18.47
N ASP A 140 -3.34 -9.20 -18.07
CA ASP A 140 -4.45 -8.53 -18.78
C ASP A 140 -4.73 -7.07 -18.35
N HIS A 141 -4.08 -6.52 -17.32
CA HIS A 141 -4.34 -5.15 -16.88
C HIS A 141 -3.26 -4.17 -17.38
N GLY A 142 -3.60 -3.35 -18.37
CA GLY A 142 -2.73 -2.25 -18.83
C GLY A 142 -3.03 -0.98 -18.04
N ASP A 143 -1.99 -0.21 -17.68
CA ASP A 143 -2.20 1.09 -17.05
C ASP A 143 -2.77 2.08 -18.09
N GLU A 144 -3.91 2.68 -17.76
CA GLU A 144 -4.69 3.53 -18.68
C GLU A 144 -3.93 4.79 -19.12
N THR A 145 -2.99 5.26 -18.29
CA THR A 145 -2.21 6.48 -18.53
C THR A 145 -0.87 6.20 -19.21
N PHE A 146 -0.44 4.93 -19.26
CA PHE A 146 0.91 4.55 -19.69
C PHE A 146 1.32 5.19 -21.01
N ARG A 147 0.50 5.03 -22.06
CA ARG A 147 0.87 5.49 -23.41
C ARG A 147 1.09 7.02 -23.43
N ALA A 148 0.14 7.77 -22.87
CA ALA A 148 0.21 9.22 -22.83
C ALA A 148 1.41 9.70 -22.01
N ASN A 149 1.63 9.09 -20.84
CA ASN A 149 2.73 9.47 -19.97
C ASN A 149 4.09 9.06 -20.53
N PHE A 150 4.19 7.89 -21.18
CA PHE A 150 5.42 7.38 -21.77
C PHE A 150 5.85 8.27 -22.94
N ASP A 151 4.92 8.65 -23.81
CA ASP A 151 5.20 9.56 -24.93
C ASP A 151 5.55 10.98 -24.43
N SER A 152 4.84 11.47 -23.42
CA SER A 152 5.09 12.80 -22.85
C SER A 152 6.44 12.90 -22.14
N ALA A 153 6.85 11.86 -21.41
CA ALA A 153 8.17 11.80 -20.77
C ALA A 153 9.31 12.00 -21.78
N ARG A 154 9.23 11.30 -22.93
CA ARG A 154 10.21 11.48 -24.03
C ARG A 154 10.12 12.87 -24.65
N ALA A 155 8.92 13.37 -24.93
CA ALA A 155 8.73 14.69 -25.53
C ALA A 155 9.32 15.82 -24.68
N HIS A 156 9.35 15.65 -23.35
CA HIS A 156 9.93 16.61 -22.40
C HIS A 156 11.38 16.29 -22.01
N GLY A 157 12.00 15.30 -22.68
CA GLY A 157 13.42 14.96 -22.59
C GLY A 157 13.84 14.21 -21.34
N PHE A 158 12.91 13.51 -20.67
CA PHE A 158 13.24 12.55 -19.63
C PHE A 158 13.70 11.23 -20.25
N VAL A 159 14.67 10.58 -19.60
CA VAL A 159 14.97 9.17 -19.85
C VAL A 159 13.80 8.35 -19.30
N ARG A 160 13.13 7.55 -20.12
CA ARG A 160 11.92 6.82 -19.72
C ARG A 160 12.17 5.33 -19.64
N GLY A 161 11.58 4.68 -18.65
CA GLY A 161 11.52 3.22 -18.51
C GLY A 161 10.10 2.75 -18.28
N ALA A 162 9.81 1.49 -18.61
CA ALA A 162 8.50 0.89 -18.41
C ALA A 162 8.59 -0.27 -17.42
N TYR A 163 7.67 -0.35 -16.47
CA TYR A 163 7.64 -1.41 -15.47
C TYR A 163 6.37 -2.27 -15.53
N HIS A 164 6.53 -3.53 -15.12
CA HIS A 164 5.46 -4.51 -15.00
C HIS A 164 5.26 -4.91 -13.54
N TYR A 165 4.05 -4.67 -13.00
CA TYR A 165 3.69 -5.15 -11.67
C TYR A 165 3.36 -6.65 -11.70
N PHE A 166 4.24 -7.45 -11.10
CA PHE A 166 4.15 -8.90 -11.16
C PHE A 166 3.08 -9.46 -10.20
N ILE A 167 2.18 -10.26 -10.74
CA ILE A 167 1.18 -11.01 -9.96
C ILE A 167 1.63 -12.47 -9.89
N PRO A 168 2.16 -12.96 -8.74
CA PRO A 168 2.74 -14.30 -8.65
C PRO A 168 1.79 -15.41 -9.05
N ARG A 169 0.48 -15.27 -8.78
CA ARG A 169 -0.52 -16.30 -9.09
C ARG A 169 -0.89 -16.37 -10.57
N THR A 170 -0.49 -15.40 -11.37
CA THR A 170 -0.72 -15.37 -12.81
C THR A 170 0.46 -16.04 -13.53
N ASP A 171 0.20 -16.71 -14.66
CA ASP A 171 1.25 -17.34 -15.46
C ASP A 171 2.32 -16.32 -15.90
N ALA A 172 3.59 -16.61 -15.61
CA ALA A 172 4.69 -15.68 -15.85
C ALA A 172 4.95 -15.41 -17.34
N ARG A 173 4.69 -16.39 -18.22
CA ARG A 173 4.85 -16.21 -19.67
C ARG A 173 3.76 -15.30 -20.21
N ARG A 174 2.51 -15.49 -19.78
CA ARG A 174 1.38 -14.62 -20.12
C ARG A 174 1.63 -13.18 -19.68
N GLN A 175 2.16 -12.98 -18.48
CA GLN A 175 2.55 -11.65 -17.96
C GLN A 175 3.62 -10.99 -18.84
N ALA A 176 4.70 -11.72 -19.16
CA ALA A 176 5.77 -11.23 -20.04
C ALA A 176 5.26 -10.92 -21.44
N ASP A 177 4.45 -11.80 -22.03
CA ASP A 177 3.83 -11.59 -23.34
C ASP A 177 2.92 -10.37 -23.37
N PHE A 178 2.20 -10.12 -22.29
CA PHE A 178 1.35 -8.95 -22.17
C PHE A 178 2.19 -7.68 -22.11
N PHE A 179 3.23 -7.64 -21.27
CA PHE A 179 4.17 -6.53 -21.24
C PHE A 179 4.84 -6.27 -22.61
N ILE A 180 5.32 -7.32 -23.29
CA ILE A 180 5.94 -7.23 -24.62
C ILE A 180 5.00 -6.67 -25.69
N ARG A 181 3.72 -7.02 -25.65
CA ARG A 181 2.73 -6.50 -26.60
C ARG A 181 2.37 -5.03 -26.34
N THR A 182 2.38 -4.62 -25.07
CA THR A 182 2.01 -3.27 -24.65
C THR A 182 3.15 -2.27 -24.81
N VAL A 183 4.38 -2.67 -24.49
CA VAL A 183 5.54 -1.77 -24.43
C VAL A 183 6.36 -1.87 -25.71
N ARG A 184 6.65 -0.71 -26.31
CA ARG A 184 7.56 -0.58 -27.44
C ARG A 184 8.71 0.32 -27.04
N LEU A 185 9.86 -0.29 -26.75
CA LEU A 185 11.07 0.43 -26.40
C LEU A 185 11.81 0.88 -27.67
N GLN A 186 12.47 2.02 -27.54
CA GLN A 186 13.29 2.64 -28.57
C GLN A 186 14.66 3.00 -28.00
N LYS A 187 15.60 3.37 -28.87
CA LYS A 187 16.89 3.92 -28.46
C LYS A 187 16.70 5.04 -27.43
N GLY A 188 17.49 5.00 -26.36
CA GLY A 188 17.43 5.95 -25.24
C GLY A 188 16.38 5.65 -24.17
N ASP A 189 15.56 4.60 -24.33
CA ASP A 189 14.71 4.11 -23.23
C ASP A 189 15.54 3.24 -22.27
N LEU A 190 15.15 3.18 -21.00
CA LEU A 190 15.73 2.27 -20.01
C LEU A 190 15.28 0.82 -20.27
N PRO A 191 16.06 -0.18 -19.79
CA PRO A 191 15.65 -1.57 -19.84
C PRO A 191 14.29 -1.80 -19.17
N PRO A 192 13.52 -2.81 -19.61
CA PRO A 192 12.29 -3.21 -18.95
C PRO A 192 12.49 -3.45 -17.44
N VAL A 193 11.53 -3.05 -16.62
CA VAL A 193 11.55 -3.33 -15.18
C VAL A 193 10.52 -4.42 -14.84
N LEU A 194 10.93 -5.41 -14.06
CA LEU A 194 10.02 -6.30 -13.35
C LEU A 194 9.87 -5.86 -11.90
N ASP A 195 8.66 -5.53 -11.49
CA ASP A 195 8.32 -5.16 -10.12
C ASP A 195 7.74 -6.38 -9.37
N VAL A 196 8.42 -6.82 -8.30
CA VAL A 196 8.02 -7.98 -7.48
C VAL A 196 7.94 -7.61 -5.99
N GLU A 197 6.71 -7.44 -5.49
CA GLU A 197 6.49 -7.00 -4.09
C GLU A 197 5.86 -8.04 -3.17
N THR A 198 5.22 -9.06 -3.74
CA THR A 198 4.43 -10.04 -2.99
C THR A 198 4.69 -11.47 -3.44
N THR A 199 4.44 -12.43 -2.56
CA THR A 199 4.48 -13.87 -2.92
C THR A 199 3.11 -14.41 -3.26
N GLN A 200 2.03 -13.72 -2.83
CA GLN A 200 0.65 -14.21 -2.87
C GLN A 200 0.50 -15.68 -2.42
N GLY A 201 1.28 -16.09 -1.41
CA GLY A 201 1.25 -17.44 -0.85
C GLY A 201 2.13 -18.48 -1.57
N ARG A 202 2.80 -18.12 -2.68
CA ARG A 202 3.81 -18.99 -3.29
C ARG A 202 4.99 -19.20 -2.35
N ASN A 203 5.58 -20.40 -2.40
CA ASN A 203 6.86 -20.62 -1.76
C ASN A 203 7.99 -19.93 -2.55
N LYS A 204 9.15 -19.77 -1.89
CA LYS A 204 10.30 -19.06 -2.45
C LYS A 204 10.74 -19.63 -3.80
N ALA A 205 10.93 -20.95 -3.91
CA ALA A 205 11.44 -21.56 -5.13
C ALA A 205 10.47 -21.40 -6.32
N GLU A 206 9.16 -21.51 -6.09
CA GLU A 206 8.15 -21.26 -7.12
C GLU A 206 8.12 -19.82 -7.60
N LEU A 207 8.18 -18.87 -6.66
CA LEU A 207 8.24 -17.45 -6.99
C LEU A 207 9.48 -17.16 -7.84
N GLN A 208 10.65 -17.64 -7.41
CA GLN A 208 11.90 -17.42 -8.12
C GLN A 208 11.88 -18.00 -9.53
N ARG A 209 11.34 -19.21 -9.73
CA ARG A 209 11.15 -19.78 -11.07
C ARG A 209 10.24 -18.94 -11.95
N ALA A 210 9.14 -18.44 -11.39
CA ALA A 210 8.18 -17.61 -12.13
C ALA A 210 8.79 -16.25 -12.52
N VAL A 211 9.47 -15.58 -11.57
CA VAL A 211 10.21 -14.33 -11.81
C VAL A 211 11.27 -14.54 -12.90
N LYS A 212 12.08 -15.60 -12.79
CA LYS A 212 13.11 -15.93 -13.78
C LYS A 212 12.52 -16.21 -15.17
N THR A 213 11.38 -16.88 -15.23
CA THR A 213 10.66 -17.13 -16.49
C THR A 213 10.23 -15.83 -17.17
N TRP A 214 9.75 -14.85 -16.41
CA TRP A 214 9.41 -13.54 -16.94
C TRP A 214 10.66 -12.80 -17.44
N LEU A 215 11.70 -12.74 -16.60
CA LEU A 215 12.96 -12.05 -16.90
C LEU A 215 13.62 -12.59 -18.18
N ASP A 216 13.76 -13.91 -18.30
CA ASP A 216 14.38 -14.55 -19.46
C ASP A 216 13.61 -14.25 -20.75
N ARG A 217 12.28 -14.24 -20.68
CA ARG A 217 11.42 -13.99 -21.83
C ARG A 217 11.51 -12.53 -22.30
N VAL A 218 11.53 -11.59 -21.37
CA VAL A 218 11.64 -10.16 -21.65
C VAL A 218 13.04 -9.81 -22.14
N GLU A 219 14.09 -10.36 -21.51
CA GLU A 219 15.48 -10.23 -21.96
C GLU A 219 15.65 -10.75 -23.39
N SER A 220 15.08 -11.93 -23.70
CA SER A 220 15.12 -12.51 -25.05
C SER A 220 14.40 -11.65 -26.08
N HIS A 221 13.37 -10.89 -25.71
CA HIS A 221 12.63 -10.06 -26.64
C HIS A 221 13.33 -8.73 -26.92
N TYR A 222 13.78 -8.04 -25.87
CA TYR A 222 14.37 -6.70 -26.00
C TYR A 222 15.89 -6.72 -26.21
N GLY A 223 16.55 -7.87 -26.02
CA GLY A 223 18.00 -8.00 -26.18
C GLY A 223 18.82 -7.28 -25.10
N VAL A 224 18.18 -6.82 -24.02
CA VAL A 224 18.81 -6.13 -22.89
C VAL A 224 18.39 -6.77 -21.58
N THR A 225 19.29 -6.80 -20.60
CA THR A 225 19.02 -7.35 -19.28
C THR A 225 18.01 -6.48 -18.52
N PRO A 226 16.83 -7.01 -18.13
CA PRO A 226 15.82 -6.25 -17.40
C PRO A 226 16.29 -5.82 -16.01
N ILE A 227 15.72 -4.72 -15.51
CA ILE A 227 15.89 -4.27 -14.13
C ILE A 227 14.91 -5.01 -13.23
N LEU A 228 15.35 -5.41 -12.03
CA LEU A 228 14.51 -6.08 -11.03
C LEU A 228 14.24 -5.13 -9.87
N TYR A 229 12.97 -4.76 -9.71
CA TYR A 229 12.50 -3.98 -8.57
C TYR A 229 11.94 -4.87 -7.45
N ALA A 230 12.32 -4.53 -6.21
CA ALA A 230 11.71 -5.08 -5.00
C ALA A 230 12.05 -4.22 -3.77
N SER A 231 11.20 -4.27 -2.74
CA SER A 231 11.59 -3.72 -1.44
C SER A 231 12.80 -4.46 -0.86
N TYR A 232 13.65 -3.75 -0.09
CA TYR A 232 14.85 -4.31 0.54
C TYR A 232 14.55 -5.61 1.31
N LYS A 233 13.50 -5.61 2.14
CA LYS A 233 13.12 -6.80 2.91
C LYS A 233 12.66 -7.95 2.02
N PHE A 234 11.91 -7.65 0.95
CA PHE A 234 11.44 -8.67 0.02
C PHE A 234 12.60 -9.30 -0.74
N LYS A 235 13.50 -8.46 -1.26
CA LYS A 235 14.74 -8.89 -1.92
C LYS A 235 15.53 -9.84 -1.02
N MET A 236 15.85 -9.42 0.20
CA MET A 236 16.66 -10.22 1.12
C MET A 236 16.02 -11.58 1.46
N ARG A 237 14.69 -11.65 1.51
CA ARG A 237 13.98 -12.88 1.85
C ARG A 237 13.81 -13.82 0.66
N TYR A 238 13.42 -13.29 -0.50
CA TYR A 238 12.93 -14.10 -1.64
C TYR A 238 13.82 -14.04 -2.88
N LEU A 239 14.54 -12.94 -3.11
CA LEU A 239 15.32 -12.72 -4.34
C LEU A 239 16.85 -12.68 -4.09
N ASN A 240 17.30 -12.92 -2.86
CA ASN A 240 18.72 -13.00 -2.52
C ASN A 240 19.29 -14.37 -2.89
N ASP A 241 19.40 -14.62 -4.19
CA ASP A 241 19.88 -15.85 -4.80
C ASP A 241 20.77 -15.50 -5.99
N SER A 242 21.81 -16.30 -6.24
CA SER A 242 22.82 -16.03 -7.27
C SER A 242 22.23 -15.97 -8.68
N ILE A 243 21.10 -16.65 -8.92
CA ILE A 243 20.39 -16.60 -10.21
C ILE A 243 19.92 -15.19 -10.57
N PHE A 244 19.80 -14.28 -9.59
CA PHE A 244 19.40 -12.90 -9.82
C PHE A 244 20.54 -11.88 -9.70
N SER A 245 21.77 -12.29 -9.40
CA SER A 245 22.89 -11.37 -9.20
C SER A 245 23.31 -10.62 -10.47
N ARG A 246 22.94 -11.14 -11.66
CA ARG A 246 23.24 -10.49 -12.95
C ARG A 246 22.32 -9.31 -13.28
N TYR A 247 21.16 -9.20 -12.64
CA TYR A 247 20.19 -8.17 -13.00
C TYR A 247 20.50 -6.86 -12.26
N PRO A 248 20.41 -5.70 -12.93
CA PRO A 248 20.44 -4.42 -12.26
C PRO A 248 19.25 -4.33 -11.31
N TYR A 249 19.51 -3.92 -10.06
CA TYR A 249 18.48 -3.81 -9.04
C TYR A 249 17.98 -2.39 -8.85
N TRP A 250 16.66 -2.28 -8.74
CA TRP A 250 15.97 -1.11 -8.21
C TRP A 250 15.40 -1.47 -6.84
N ILE A 251 15.93 -0.88 -5.76
CA ILE A 251 15.57 -1.27 -4.40
C ILE A 251 14.67 -0.22 -3.76
N ALA A 252 13.49 -0.63 -3.31
CA ALA A 252 12.67 0.19 -2.42
C ALA A 252 13.16 0.08 -0.97
N HIS A 253 13.65 1.17 -0.40
CA HIS A 253 14.06 1.23 1.00
C HIS A 253 13.81 2.62 1.56
N TYR A 254 12.61 2.84 2.08
CA TYR A 254 12.19 4.17 2.47
C TYR A 254 12.74 4.60 3.84
N TYR A 255 12.90 5.93 4.00
CA TYR A 255 13.17 6.58 5.30
C TYR A 255 14.45 6.11 6.02
N VAL A 256 15.45 5.73 5.22
CA VAL A 256 16.82 5.41 5.64
C VAL A 256 17.80 6.34 4.95
N ASP A 257 18.93 6.62 5.59
CA ASP A 257 19.94 7.53 5.04
C ASP A 257 20.74 6.89 3.89
N SER A 258 20.78 5.56 3.85
CA SER A 258 21.43 4.79 2.79
C SER A 258 20.82 3.40 2.64
N VAL A 259 20.99 2.83 1.44
CA VAL A 259 20.60 1.45 1.13
C VAL A 259 21.49 0.48 1.93
N ARG A 260 20.87 -0.36 2.77
CA ARG A 260 21.58 -1.38 3.58
C ARG A 260 21.95 -2.66 2.83
N TYR A 261 21.64 -2.75 1.53
CA TYR A 261 21.98 -3.92 0.74
C TYR A 261 23.43 -3.81 0.27
N ASP A 262 24.27 -4.76 0.68
CA ASP A 262 25.71 -4.75 0.39
C ASP A 262 26.04 -5.16 -1.07
N GLY A 263 25.09 -5.74 -1.79
CA GLY A 263 25.29 -6.10 -3.20
C GLY A 263 25.05 -4.95 -4.16
N PRO A 264 25.36 -5.14 -5.46
CA PRO A 264 25.20 -4.09 -6.46
C PRO A 264 23.72 -3.72 -6.63
N TRP A 265 23.44 -2.43 -6.66
CA TRP A 265 22.14 -1.84 -6.95
C TRP A 265 22.35 -0.58 -7.81
N HIS A 266 21.36 -0.27 -8.64
CA HIS A 266 21.43 0.79 -9.64
C HIS A 266 20.44 1.90 -9.35
N PHE A 267 19.26 1.56 -8.85
CA PHE A 267 18.23 2.53 -8.48
C PHE A 267 17.80 2.31 -7.04
N TRP A 268 17.45 3.40 -6.36
CA TRP A 268 16.90 3.37 -5.02
C TRP A 268 15.65 4.24 -4.95
N GLN A 269 14.50 3.62 -4.69
CA GLN A 269 13.28 4.34 -4.31
C GLN A 269 13.37 4.64 -2.82
N HIS A 270 13.57 5.91 -2.49
CA HIS A 270 13.91 6.35 -1.14
C HIS A 270 12.72 6.93 -0.38
N THR A 271 11.63 7.26 -1.07
CA THR A 271 10.36 7.70 -0.46
C THR A 271 9.19 7.52 -1.41
N ASP A 272 8.01 7.36 -0.80
CA ASP A 272 6.67 7.23 -1.39
C ASP A 272 5.81 8.50 -1.23
N VAL A 273 6.38 9.60 -0.74
CA VAL A 273 5.64 10.82 -0.35
C VAL A 273 6.31 12.11 -0.85
N GLY A 274 6.91 12.05 -2.04
CA GLY A 274 7.48 13.23 -2.68
C GLY A 274 6.41 14.20 -3.19
N ASP A 275 6.66 15.50 -3.01
CA ASP A 275 5.86 16.61 -3.57
C ASP A 275 6.57 17.18 -4.80
N VAL A 276 6.20 16.69 -5.98
CA VAL A 276 6.87 17.02 -7.25
C VAL A 276 6.06 18.03 -8.06
N PRO A 277 6.60 19.23 -8.34
CA PRO A 277 5.91 20.22 -9.16
C PRO A 277 5.47 19.65 -10.51
N GLY A 278 4.17 19.78 -10.80
CA GLY A 278 3.54 19.27 -12.02
C GLY A 278 2.75 17.98 -11.82
N ILE A 279 2.88 17.31 -10.68
CA ILE A 279 2.11 16.12 -10.31
C ILE A 279 1.32 16.43 -9.04
N ARG A 280 0.06 15.98 -8.98
CA ARG A 280 -0.77 16.17 -7.79
C ARG A 280 -0.68 14.95 -6.89
N GLY A 281 -0.47 15.18 -5.59
CA GLY A 281 -0.39 14.11 -4.60
C GLY A 281 1.01 13.52 -4.48
N ASP A 282 1.10 12.41 -3.75
CA ASP A 282 2.35 11.77 -3.41
C ASP A 282 3.01 11.09 -4.63
N VAL A 283 4.32 11.28 -4.75
CA VAL A 283 5.13 10.73 -5.84
C VAL A 283 6.31 9.94 -5.27
N ASP A 284 6.54 8.77 -5.84
CA ASP A 284 7.72 7.97 -5.54
C ASP A 284 8.99 8.62 -6.11
N LEU A 285 9.97 8.86 -5.24
CA LEU A 285 11.25 9.48 -5.61
C LEU A 285 12.39 8.47 -5.58
N ASN A 286 13.23 8.59 -6.61
CA ASN A 286 14.31 7.67 -6.88
C ASN A 286 15.64 8.40 -7.08
N VAL A 287 16.73 7.70 -6.79
CA VAL A 287 18.07 8.06 -7.22
C VAL A 287 18.71 6.93 -8.02
N PHE A 288 19.58 7.30 -8.95
CA PHE A 288 20.46 6.38 -9.66
C PHE A 288 21.86 6.40 -9.04
N ASN A 289 22.45 5.20 -8.87
CA ASN A 289 23.75 4.99 -8.25
C ASN A 289 24.90 5.17 -9.27
N GLY A 290 25.09 6.40 -9.73
CA GLY A 290 26.15 6.75 -10.66
C GLY A 290 25.91 8.10 -11.34
N PRO A 291 26.88 8.57 -12.14
CA PRO A 291 26.73 9.76 -12.96
C PRO A 291 25.78 9.53 -14.13
N MET A 292 25.31 10.63 -14.76
CA MET A 292 24.40 10.56 -15.90
C MET A 292 24.92 9.69 -17.05
N ALA A 293 26.22 9.70 -17.33
CA ALA A 293 26.80 8.92 -18.41
C ALA A 293 26.62 7.40 -18.22
N GLU A 294 26.61 6.93 -16.96
CA GLU A 294 26.35 5.52 -16.65
C GLU A 294 24.86 5.18 -16.81
N LEU A 295 23.95 6.10 -16.46
CA LEU A 295 22.52 5.95 -16.76
C LEU A 295 22.28 5.83 -18.27
N ASP A 296 22.91 6.71 -19.06
CA ASP A 296 22.82 6.68 -20.52
C ASP A 296 23.37 5.36 -21.10
N SER A 297 24.42 4.80 -20.47
CA SER A 297 25.01 3.53 -20.90
C SER A 297 24.11 2.32 -20.69
N LEU A 298 23.17 2.42 -19.73
CA LEU A 298 22.15 1.41 -19.42
C LEU A 298 21.00 1.42 -20.42
N CYS A 299 20.78 2.56 -21.10
CA CYS A 299 19.69 2.72 -22.05
C CYS A 299 19.90 1.88 -23.32
N LEU A 300 18.80 1.55 -24.00
CA LEU A 300 18.80 0.85 -25.27
C LEU A 300 19.59 1.66 -26.33
N ARG A 301 20.41 0.96 -27.14
CA ARG A 301 21.33 1.55 -28.12
C ARG A 301 20.80 1.54 -29.55
#